data_AF-W7Q2X5-F1
#
_entry.id   AF-W7Q2X5-F1
#
_cell.length_a   1.000
_cell.length_b   1.000
_cell.length_c   1.000
_cell.angle_alpha   90.00
_cell.angle_beta   90.00
_cell.angle_gamma   90.00
#
_symmetry.space_group_name_H-M   'P 1'
#
loop_
_entity.id
_entity.type
_entity.pdbx_description
1 polymer ?
#
loop_
_entity_poly.entity_id
_entity_poly.type
_entity_poly.pdbx_seq_one_letter_code
_entity_poly.pdbx_strand_id
1 'polypeptide(L)'
;MTPGDLELEVLETNAFSDVTHVTSVMQACREFGVDFAIDDFGTGYSSLTYLRHLPASVLKVDQSFVRDMLDDPEDLTMLEGVLGLAVAFRREIVAEGVETLLHGRLLLAMGYQLGQGYAIARPMPAGSILGWLDTWRPDASWYQRQRAGPEELEAIYAMVDHRACAAGMLQYLSGERPDRPKANCTHCRLAQWLALLGRDQARRARAWGGSPGSMPPTTGSPKRR
;
A
#
# COMPACT_ATOMS: atom_id res chain seq x y z
N MET A 1 -33.59 5.89 1.50
CA MET A 1 -32.55 5.01 2.03
C MET A 1 -33.09 3.61 2.02
N THR A 2 -32.48 2.74 1.23
CA THR A 2 -32.66 1.29 1.28
C THR A 2 -31.72 0.68 2.32
N PRO A 3 -32.04 -0.52 2.86
CA PRO A 3 -31.06 -1.32 3.59
C PRO A 3 -29.76 -1.44 2.79
N GLY A 4 -28.62 -1.14 3.40
CA GLY A 4 -27.30 -1.09 2.76
C GLY A 4 -26.80 0.32 2.38
N ASP A 5 -27.62 1.36 2.48
CA ASP A 5 -27.22 2.74 2.15
C ASP A 5 -26.48 3.46 3.31
N LEU A 6 -26.38 2.83 4.48
CA LEU A 6 -25.80 3.43 5.69
C LEU A 6 -24.68 2.55 6.24
N GLU A 7 -23.52 3.14 6.40
CA GLU A 7 -22.38 2.58 7.14
C GLU A 7 -22.11 3.43 8.38
N LEU A 8 -21.83 2.78 9.51
CA LEU A 8 -21.37 3.44 10.72
C LEU A 8 -19.91 3.11 11.00
N GLU A 9 -19.12 4.14 11.25
CA GLU A 9 -17.71 4.02 11.59
C GLU A 9 -17.53 3.92 13.11
N VAL A 10 -16.77 2.93 13.55
CA VAL A 10 -16.44 2.72 14.96
C VAL A 10 -14.93 2.80 15.13
N LEU A 11 -14.47 3.72 15.98
CA LEU A 11 -13.05 3.85 16.31
C LEU A 11 -12.49 2.55 16.88
N GLU A 12 -11.26 2.21 16.48
CA GLU A 12 -10.53 1.04 16.94
C GLU A 12 -10.59 0.90 18.47
N THR A 13 -10.17 1.93 19.19
CA THR A 13 -10.04 1.91 20.66
C THR A 13 -11.37 1.67 21.39
N ASN A 14 -12.48 2.18 20.85
CA ASN A 14 -13.80 2.01 21.45
C ASN A 14 -14.35 0.61 21.21
N ALA A 15 -14.18 0.07 19.99
CA ALA A 15 -14.65 -1.26 19.62
C ALA A 15 -14.08 -2.38 20.51
N PHE A 16 -12.87 -2.19 21.06
CA PHE A 16 -12.15 -3.22 21.81
C PHE A 16 -12.31 -3.15 23.34
N SER A 17 -13.00 -2.14 23.88
CA SER A 17 -13.24 -2.00 25.33
C SER A 17 -14.27 -2.98 25.90
N ASP A 18 -15.36 -3.25 25.16
CA ASP A 18 -16.36 -4.30 25.45
C ASP A 18 -16.84 -4.95 24.15
N VAL A 19 -16.01 -5.86 23.63
CA VAL A 19 -16.22 -6.49 22.32
C VAL A 19 -17.52 -7.29 22.26
N THR A 20 -17.95 -7.91 23.36
CA THR A 20 -19.17 -8.71 23.39
C THR A 20 -20.40 -7.82 23.22
N HIS A 21 -20.43 -6.70 23.96
CA HIS A 21 -21.52 -5.74 23.85
C HIS A 21 -21.52 -5.04 22.48
N VAL A 22 -20.36 -4.59 22.01
CA VAL A 22 -20.23 -3.94 20.69
C VAL A 22 -20.68 -4.89 19.57
N THR A 23 -20.25 -6.15 19.61
CA THR A 23 -20.63 -7.16 18.62
C THR A 23 -22.14 -7.37 18.58
N SER A 24 -22.81 -7.47 19.74
CA SER A 24 -24.26 -7.69 19.79
C SER A 24 -25.05 -6.50 19.25
N VAL A 25 -24.63 -5.27 19.59
CA VAL A 25 -25.24 -4.04 19.06
C VAL A 25 -25.07 -3.95 17.55
N MET A 26 -23.86 -4.19 17.04
CA MET A 26 -23.60 -4.15 15.60
C MET A 26 -24.40 -5.23 14.86
N GLN A 27 -24.51 -6.44 15.40
CA GLN A 27 -25.35 -7.50 14.81
C GLN A 27 -26.82 -7.08 14.72
N ALA A 28 -27.37 -6.50 15.79
CA ALA A 28 -28.74 -6.00 15.78
C ALA A 28 -28.94 -4.88 14.75
N CYS A 29 -27.99 -3.95 14.60
CA CYS A 29 -28.04 -2.91 13.58
C CYS A 29 -27.98 -3.47 12.15
N ARG A 30 -27.20 -4.55 11.93
CA ARG A 30 -27.12 -5.23 10.64
C ARG A 30 -28.43 -5.90 10.23
N GLU A 31 -29.25 -6.33 11.19
CA GLU A 31 -30.62 -6.81 10.89
C GLU A 31 -31.50 -5.73 10.27
N PHE A 32 -31.18 -4.45 10.49
CA PHE A 32 -31.82 -3.30 9.83
C PHE A 32 -31.11 -2.85 8.53
N GLY A 33 -30.04 -3.56 8.12
CA GLY A 33 -29.26 -3.26 6.93
C GLY A 33 -28.27 -2.10 7.09
N VAL A 34 -27.83 -1.81 8.31
CA VAL A 34 -26.73 -0.86 8.57
C VAL A 34 -25.42 -1.63 8.55
N ASP A 35 -24.45 -1.21 7.74
CA ASP A 35 -23.10 -1.81 7.75
C ASP A 35 -22.13 -1.06 8.68
N PHE A 36 -20.96 -1.64 8.90
CA PHE A 36 -19.95 -1.07 9.80
C PHE A 36 -18.54 -1.11 9.23
N ALA A 37 -17.80 -0.04 9.52
CA ALA A 37 -16.36 0.08 9.33
C ALA A 37 -15.64 0.20 10.67
N ILE A 38 -14.43 -0.34 10.75
CA ILE A 38 -13.49 -0.05 11.83
C ILE A 38 -12.58 1.09 11.39
N ASP A 39 -12.57 2.17 12.15
CA ASP A 39 -11.88 3.42 11.84
C ASP A 39 -10.59 3.60 12.67
N ASP A 40 -9.68 4.46 12.19
CA ASP A 40 -8.35 4.71 12.77
C ASP A 40 -7.50 3.44 12.99
N PHE A 41 -7.67 2.42 12.14
CA PHE A 41 -7.02 1.13 12.36
C PHE A 41 -5.50 1.22 12.25
N GLY A 42 -4.81 0.69 13.27
CA GLY A 42 -3.35 0.63 13.38
C GLY A 42 -2.77 1.60 14.41
N THR A 43 -3.58 2.53 14.93
CA THR A 43 -3.14 3.51 15.95
C THR A 43 -3.27 2.97 17.39
N GLY A 44 -4.06 1.91 17.58
CA GLY A 44 -4.34 1.29 18.87
C GLY A 44 -3.75 -0.11 19.06
N TYR A 45 -4.11 -0.72 20.19
CA TYR A 45 -3.81 -2.13 20.49
C TYR A 45 -5.01 -3.01 20.10
N SER A 46 -5.10 -3.36 18.82
CA SER A 46 -6.08 -4.35 18.36
C SER A 46 -5.64 -5.77 18.66
N SER A 47 -6.49 -6.53 19.36
CA SER A 47 -6.36 -8.00 19.37
C SER A 47 -6.92 -8.55 18.06
N LEU A 48 -6.09 -9.27 17.28
CA LEU A 48 -6.52 -10.00 16.09
C LEU A 48 -7.71 -10.93 16.38
N THR A 49 -7.78 -11.47 17.60
CA THR A 49 -8.90 -12.29 18.07
C THR A 49 -10.20 -11.49 18.06
N TYR A 50 -10.19 -10.26 18.53
CA TYR A 50 -11.40 -9.43 18.55
C TYR A 50 -11.75 -8.93 17.16
N LEU A 51 -10.75 -8.51 16.38
CA LEU A 51 -10.95 -8.09 15.00
C LEU A 51 -11.69 -9.18 14.21
N ARG A 52 -11.34 -10.46 14.41
CA ARG A 52 -12.01 -11.60 13.78
C ARG A 52 -13.51 -11.73 14.09
N HIS A 53 -13.97 -11.30 15.27
CA HIS A 53 -15.37 -11.47 15.71
C HIS A 53 -16.25 -10.24 15.46
N LEU A 54 -15.65 -9.06 15.26
CA LEU A 54 -16.41 -7.85 15.00
C LEU A 54 -17.15 -7.96 13.65
N PRO A 55 -18.46 -7.67 13.60
CA PRO A 55 -19.26 -7.76 12.39
C PRO A 55 -19.12 -6.47 11.55
N ALA A 56 -17.89 -6.12 11.17
CA ALA A 56 -17.57 -5.02 10.27
C ALA A 56 -17.11 -5.57 8.91
N SER A 57 -17.56 -4.93 7.82
CA SER A 57 -17.17 -5.26 6.44
C SER A 57 -15.93 -4.50 6.00
N VAL A 58 -15.73 -3.29 6.54
CA VAL A 58 -14.70 -2.35 6.10
C VAL A 58 -13.68 -2.13 7.20
N LEU A 59 -12.42 -2.00 6.80
CA LEU A 59 -11.30 -1.56 7.62
C LEU A 59 -10.74 -0.27 7.03
N LYS A 60 -10.69 0.81 7.80
CA LYS A 60 -10.11 2.09 7.38
C LYS A 60 -8.74 2.21 8.05
N VAL A 61 -7.67 2.19 7.25
CA VAL A 61 -6.31 2.37 7.78
C VAL A 61 -6.05 3.86 7.99
N ASP A 62 -5.55 4.17 9.19
CA ASP A 62 -5.37 5.55 9.64
C ASP A 62 -4.45 6.36 8.71
N GLN A 63 -4.79 7.64 8.57
CA GLN A 63 -4.08 8.57 7.70
C GLN A 63 -2.61 8.79 8.07
N SER A 64 -2.19 8.56 9.32
CA SER A 64 -0.79 8.74 9.72
C SER A 64 0.14 7.83 8.93
N PHE A 65 -0.25 6.56 8.72
CA PHE A 65 0.50 5.61 7.90
C PHE A 65 0.55 6.03 6.43
N VAL A 66 -0.57 6.49 5.88
CA VAL A 66 -0.67 6.84 4.46
C VAL A 66 0.08 8.13 4.13
N ARG A 67 0.08 9.11 5.04
CA ARG A 67 0.74 10.40 4.82
C ARG A 67 2.25 10.24 4.68
N ASP A 68 2.83 9.39 5.51
CA ASP A 68 4.29 9.30 5.66
C ASP A 68 4.87 8.11 4.86
N MET A 69 4.02 7.23 4.27
CA MET A 69 4.41 6.02 3.51
C MET A 69 5.40 6.21 2.34
N LEU A 70 5.53 7.43 1.82
CA LEU A 70 6.44 7.71 0.69
C LEU A 70 7.89 7.85 1.14
N ASP A 71 8.09 8.16 2.41
CA ASP A 71 9.37 8.55 2.99
C ASP A 71 9.69 7.78 4.28
N ASP A 72 8.71 7.12 4.90
CA ASP A 72 8.87 6.22 6.05
C ASP A 72 8.64 4.73 5.65
N PRO A 73 9.70 3.90 5.68
CA PRO A 73 9.59 2.46 5.43
C PRO A 73 8.76 1.68 6.46
N GLU A 74 8.69 2.15 7.70
CA GLU A 74 7.92 1.51 8.76
C GLU A 74 6.43 1.64 8.46
N ASP A 75 5.97 2.84 8.08
CA ASP A 75 4.58 3.08 7.67
C ASP A 75 4.21 2.29 6.41
N LEU A 76 5.12 2.21 5.45
CA LEU A 76 4.91 1.39 4.25
C LEU A 76 4.77 -0.11 4.60
N THR A 77 5.54 -0.59 5.57
CA THR A 77 5.46 -1.98 6.07
C THR A 77 4.18 -2.20 6.89
N MET A 78 3.74 -1.20 7.66
CA MET A 78 2.45 -1.24 8.36
C MET A 78 1.30 -1.37 7.37
N LEU A 79 1.27 -0.55 6.31
CA LEU A 79 0.26 -0.64 5.26
C LEU A 79 0.23 -2.00 4.57
N GLU A 80 1.39 -2.63 4.33
CA GLU A 80 1.46 -4.00 3.81
C GLU A 80 0.82 -5.01 4.77
N GLY A 81 1.16 -4.93 6.06
CA GLY A 81 0.61 -5.81 7.09
C GLY A 81 -0.90 -5.67 7.23
N VAL A 82 -1.41 -4.44 7.29
CA VAL A 82 -2.84 -4.15 7.41
C VAL A 82 -3.61 -4.64 6.18
N LEU A 83 -3.08 -4.46 4.97
CA LEU A 83 -3.66 -5.03 3.75
C LEU A 83 -3.75 -6.56 3.83
N GLY A 84 -2.69 -7.22 4.31
CA GLY A 84 -2.69 -8.67 4.53
C GLY A 84 -3.78 -9.12 5.51
N LEU A 85 -3.99 -8.37 6.59
CA LEU A 85 -5.05 -8.64 7.58
C LEU A 85 -6.45 -8.48 6.98
N ALA A 86 -6.70 -7.39 6.24
CA ALA A 86 -7.99 -7.17 5.61
C ALA A 86 -8.33 -8.30 4.63
N VAL A 87 -7.38 -8.71 3.79
CA VAL A 87 -7.53 -9.84 2.87
C VAL A 87 -7.81 -11.15 3.63
N ALA A 88 -7.05 -11.43 4.70
CA ALA A 88 -7.23 -12.64 5.50
C ALA A 88 -8.61 -12.72 6.15
N PHE A 89 -9.14 -11.59 6.62
CA PHE A 89 -10.49 -11.49 7.21
C PHE A 89 -11.60 -11.24 6.19
N ARG A 90 -11.27 -11.17 4.89
CA ARG A 90 -12.20 -10.89 3.78
C ARG A 90 -12.98 -9.59 3.99
N ARG A 91 -12.26 -8.55 4.38
CA ARG A 91 -12.78 -7.20 4.55
C ARG A 91 -12.32 -6.30 3.43
N GLU A 92 -13.16 -5.35 3.07
CA GLU A 92 -12.76 -4.22 2.27
C GLU A 92 -11.82 -3.34 3.09
N ILE A 93 -10.87 -2.70 2.41
CA ILE A 93 -9.88 -1.84 3.06
C ILE A 93 -9.83 -0.49 2.36
N VAL A 94 -9.94 0.57 3.15
CA VAL A 94 -9.90 1.97 2.71
C VAL A 94 -8.64 2.61 3.28
N ALA A 95 -7.81 3.19 2.41
CA ALA A 95 -6.69 4.02 2.84
C ALA A 95 -7.13 5.46 3.08
N GLU A 96 -7.03 5.95 4.31
CA GLU A 96 -7.33 7.34 4.64
C GLU A 96 -6.11 8.24 4.45
N GLY A 97 -6.30 9.54 4.20
CA GLY A 97 -5.17 10.47 4.03
C GLY A 97 -4.50 10.42 2.65
N VAL A 98 -5.23 10.04 1.60
CA VAL A 98 -4.72 10.11 0.21
C VAL A 98 -4.63 11.57 -0.25
N GLU A 99 -3.58 12.27 0.16
CA GLU A 99 -3.38 13.70 -0.09
C GLU A 99 -2.75 14.04 -1.45
N THR A 100 -1.97 13.11 -2.03
CA THR A 100 -1.25 13.36 -3.30
C THR A 100 -1.54 12.28 -4.34
N LEU A 101 -1.31 12.60 -5.62
CA LEU A 101 -1.37 11.61 -6.70
C LEU A 101 -0.39 10.46 -6.49
N LEU A 102 0.73 10.73 -5.81
CA LEU A 102 1.76 9.74 -5.52
C LEU A 102 1.32 8.75 -4.44
N HIS A 103 0.58 9.20 -3.41
CA HIS A 103 -0.10 8.30 -2.45
C HIS A 103 -0.99 7.31 -3.20
N GLY A 104 -1.91 7.82 -4.03
CA GLY A 104 -2.83 6.98 -4.79
C GLY A 104 -2.12 5.97 -5.70
N ARG A 105 -1.05 6.39 -6.41
CA ARG A 105 -0.26 5.49 -7.27
C ARG A 105 0.39 4.34 -6.49
N LEU A 106 0.96 4.65 -5.33
CA LEU A 106 1.66 3.66 -4.53
C LEU A 106 0.67 2.70 -3.85
N LEU A 107 -0.42 3.22 -3.28
CA LEU A 107 -1.51 2.42 -2.71
C LEU A 107 -2.09 1.43 -3.72
N LEU A 108 -2.40 1.90 -4.95
CA LEU A 108 -2.87 1.02 -6.04
C LEU A 108 -1.84 -0.05 -6.41
N ALA A 109 -0.55 0.29 -6.43
CA ALA A 109 0.52 -0.68 -6.70
C ALA A 109 0.62 -1.75 -5.60
N MET A 110 0.45 -1.37 -4.33
CA MET A 110 0.43 -2.32 -3.20
C MET A 110 -0.81 -3.23 -3.23
N GLY A 111 -1.92 -2.73 -3.76
CA GLY A 111 -3.18 -3.46 -3.92
C GLY A 111 -4.36 -2.87 -3.16
N TYR A 112 -4.22 -1.67 -2.58
CA TYR A 112 -5.35 -0.89 -2.07
C TYR A 112 -6.19 -0.40 -3.24
N GLN A 113 -7.49 -0.66 -3.21
CA GLN A 113 -8.43 -0.29 -4.28
C GLN A 113 -9.39 0.83 -3.88
N LEU A 114 -9.54 1.06 -2.57
CA LEU A 114 -10.36 2.12 -2.02
C LEU A 114 -9.47 3.09 -1.22
N GLY A 115 -9.79 4.37 -1.31
CA GLY A 115 -9.08 5.40 -0.58
C GLY A 115 -9.91 6.65 -0.40
N GLN A 116 -9.54 7.44 0.59
CA GLN A 116 -10.17 8.70 0.98
C GLN A 116 -9.08 9.74 1.22
N GLY A 117 -9.23 10.93 0.67
CA GLY A 117 -8.29 12.03 0.92
C GLY A 117 -8.36 13.15 -0.10
N TYR A 118 -7.56 14.20 0.13
CA TYR A 118 -7.64 15.46 -0.62
C TYR A 118 -7.26 15.35 -2.09
N ALA A 119 -6.49 14.34 -2.50
CA ALA A 119 -6.23 14.09 -3.92
C ALA A 119 -7.48 13.60 -4.67
N ILE A 120 -8.46 13.04 -3.96
CA ILE A 120 -9.75 12.59 -4.52
C ILE A 120 -10.75 13.74 -4.43
N ALA A 121 -10.99 14.21 -3.20
CA ALA A 121 -11.88 15.32 -2.91
C ALA A 121 -11.60 15.88 -1.50
N ARG A 122 -11.76 17.19 -1.34
CA ARG A 122 -11.85 17.79 0.00
C ARG A 122 -13.27 17.59 0.55
N PRO A 123 -13.44 17.52 1.90
CA PRO A 123 -14.76 17.56 2.52
C PRO A 123 -15.56 18.74 1.98
N MET A 124 -16.82 18.49 1.62
CA MET A 124 -17.67 19.49 0.99
C MET A 124 -19.09 19.44 1.57
N PRO A 125 -19.84 20.56 1.53
CA PRO A 125 -21.25 20.56 1.89
C PRO A 125 -22.07 19.61 1.00
N ALA A 126 -23.14 19.04 1.55
CA ALA A 126 -23.98 18.07 0.84
C ALA A 126 -24.51 18.59 -0.52
N GLY A 127 -24.86 19.87 -0.60
CA GLY A 127 -25.34 20.50 -1.85
C GLY A 127 -24.31 20.55 -2.98
N SER A 128 -23.01 20.39 -2.66
CA SER A 128 -21.92 20.40 -3.64
C SER A 128 -21.63 19.01 -4.24
N ILE A 129 -22.12 17.93 -3.62
CA ILE A 129 -21.77 16.55 -3.99
C ILE A 129 -22.19 16.24 -5.43
N LEU A 130 -23.41 16.61 -5.83
CA LEU A 130 -23.92 16.31 -7.18
C LEU A 130 -23.07 16.96 -8.27
N GLY A 131 -22.71 18.24 -8.10
CA GLY A 131 -21.85 18.94 -9.05
C GLY A 131 -20.41 18.38 -9.08
N TRP A 132 -19.90 17.91 -7.95
CA TRP A 132 -18.63 17.19 -7.90
C TRP A 132 -18.71 15.87 -8.64
N LEU A 133 -19.75 15.05 -8.45
CA LEU A 133 -19.93 13.75 -9.13
C LEU A 133 -19.94 13.89 -10.66
N ASP A 134 -20.56 14.94 -11.20
CA ASP A 134 -20.63 15.16 -12.65
C ASP A 134 -19.24 15.44 -13.27
N THR A 135 -18.40 16.15 -12.53
CA THR A 135 -17.12 16.68 -13.02
C THR A 135 -15.91 15.84 -12.61
N TRP A 136 -16.02 15.10 -11.51
CA TRP A 136 -14.91 14.34 -10.95
C TRP A 136 -14.46 13.24 -11.91
N ARG A 137 -13.15 13.16 -12.11
CA ARG A 137 -12.49 12.10 -12.85
C ARG A 137 -11.24 11.68 -12.08
N PRO A 138 -10.99 10.38 -11.91
CA PRO A 138 -9.73 9.92 -11.33
C PRO A 138 -8.57 10.35 -12.23
N ASP A 139 -7.42 10.63 -11.64
CA ASP A 139 -6.22 10.94 -12.40
C ASP A 139 -5.86 9.78 -13.34
N ALA A 140 -5.39 10.09 -14.55
CA ALA A 140 -5.09 9.08 -15.57
C ALA A 140 -4.06 8.03 -15.09
N SER A 141 -3.18 8.41 -14.17
CA SER A 141 -2.20 7.50 -13.58
C SER A 141 -2.79 6.47 -12.62
N TRP A 142 -4.04 6.65 -12.20
CA TRP A 142 -4.77 5.70 -11.35
C TRP A 142 -5.59 4.71 -12.19
N TYR A 143 -6.12 5.14 -13.35
CA TYR A 143 -7.08 4.38 -14.17
C TYR A 143 -6.54 3.06 -14.76
N GLN A 144 -5.22 2.93 -14.93
CA GLN A 144 -4.59 1.75 -15.55
C GLN A 144 -3.54 1.08 -14.65
N ARG A 145 -3.46 1.50 -13.39
CA ARG A 145 -2.48 0.93 -12.46
C ARG A 145 -3.00 -0.46 -12.05
N GLN A 146 -2.41 -1.51 -12.60
CA GLN A 146 -2.56 -2.84 -12.03
C GLN A 146 -1.75 -2.91 -10.73
N ARG A 147 -2.17 -3.82 -9.83
CA ARG A 147 -1.35 -4.19 -8.68
C ARG A 147 0.04 -4.57 -9.18
N ALA A 148 1.07 -4.01 -8.56
CA ALA A 148 2.44 -4.30 -8.90
C ALA A 148 2.70 -5.80 -8.75
N GLY A 149 3.47 -6.36 -9.69
CA GLY A 149 4.03 -7.70 -9.51
C GLY A 149 5.03 -7.72 -8.34
N PRO A 150 5.37 -8.90 -7.80
CA PRO A 150 6.29 -9.00 -6.65
C PRO A 150 7.61 -8.25 -6.86
N GLU A 151 8.23 -8.38 -8.04
CA GLU A 151 9.50 -7.71 -8.34
C GLU A 151 9.41 -6.17 -8.36
N GLU A 152 8.29 -5.62 -8.86
CA GLU A 152 8.05 -4.17 -8.88
C GLU A 152 7.76 -3.65 -7.48
N LEU A 153 6.99 -4.41 -6.68
CA LEU A 153 6.68 -4.03 -5.29
C LEU A 153 7.95 -4.01 -4.42
N GLU A 154 8.83 -5.01 -4.58
CA GLU A 154 10.13 -5.03 -3.92
C GLU A 154 11.00 -3.83 -4.33
N ALA A 155 11.01 -3.46 -5.62
CA ALA A 155 11.74 -2.30 -6.11
C ALA A 155 11.21 -0.98 -5.51
N ILE A 156 9.88 -0.86 -5.39
CA ILE A 156 9.22 0.28 -4.77
C ILE A 156 9.63 0.40 -3.30
N TYR A 157 9.54 -0.70 -2.54
CA TYR A 157 9.91 -0.71 -1.12
C TYR A 157 11.39 -0.38 -0.92
N ALA A 158 12.25 -0.94 -1.77
CA ALA A 158 13.66 -0.60 -1.84
C ALA A 158 13.93 0.90 -2.07
N MET A 159 13.13 1.56 -2.92
CA MET A 159 13.28 2.99 -3.18
C MET A 159 12.90 3.84 -1.97
N VAL A 160 11.83 3.49 -1.24
CA VAL A 160 11.42 4.19 -0.02
C VAL A 160 12.48 4.04 1.08
N ASP A 161 12.95 2.81 1.33
CA ASP A 161 14.09 2.53 2.22
C ASP A 161 15.30 3.42 1.93
N HIS A 162 15.67 3.49 0.65
CA HIS A 162 16.84 4.23 0.22
C HIS A 162 16.65 5.74 0.41
N ARG A 163 15.46 6.27 0.08
CA ARG A 163 15.15 7.69 0.28
C ARG A 163 15.19 8.06 1.76
N ALA A 164 14.57 7.26 2.62
CA ALA A 164 14.56 7.46 4.07
C ALA A 164 16.00 7.49 4.63
N CYS A 165 16.84 6.55 4.19
CA CYS A 165 18.24 6.50 4.59
C CYS A 165 19.02 7.74 4.13
N ALA A 166 18.82 8.17 2.88
CA ALA A 166 19.49 9.35 2.33
C ALA A 166 19.06 10.63 3.07
N ALA A 167 17.76 10.81 3.32
CA ALA A 167 17.21 11.92 4.08
C ALA A 167 17.79 11.95 5.51
N GLY A 168 17.80 10.82 6.21
CA GLY A 168 18.39 10.72 7.53
C GLY A 168 19.90 11.06 7.55
N MET A 169 20.64 10.70 6.50
CA MET A 169 22.07 11.04 6.39
C MET A 169 22.26 12.54 6.21
N LEU A 170 21.44 13.19 5.38
CA LEU A 170 21.46 14.64 5.21
C LEU A 170 21.16 15.38 6.53
N GLN A 171 20.14 14.93 7.26
CA GLN A 171 19.80 15.48 8.58
C GLN A 171 20.96 15.34 9.58
N TYR A 172 21.63 14.18 9.61
CA TYR A 172 22.82 14.00 10.46
C TYR A 172 23.98 14.93 10.08
N LEU A 173 24.28 15.05 8.78
CA LEU A 173 25.34 15.94 8.29
C LEU A 173 25.04 17.43 8.55
N SER A 174 23.76 17.81 8.56
CA SER A 174 23.31 19.17 8.88
C SER A 174 23.24 19.47 10.39
N GLY A 175 23.38 18.46 11.25
CA GLY A 175 23.27 18.60 12.72
C GLY A 175 21.85 18.59 13.26
N GLU A 176 20.83 18.41 12.41
CA GLU A 176 19.41 18.30 12.81
C GLU A 176 19.11 17.00 13.57
N ARG A 177 19.93 15.97 13.37
CA ARG A 177 19.83 14.67 14.03
C ARG A 177 21.12 14.37 14.81
N PRO A 178 21.04 13.99 16.10
CA PRO A 178 22.23 13.73 16.91
C PRO A 178 22.92 12.42 16.52
N ASP A 179 22.14 11.39 16.20
CA ASP A 179 22.64 10.06 15.90
C ASP A 179 22.71 9.82 14.40
N ARG A 180 23.81 9.19 13.98
CA ARG A 180 23.91 8.66 12.62
C ARG A 180 22.75 7.69 12.41
N PRO A 181 21.98 7.82 11.30
CA PRO A 181 20.96 6.85 10.97
C PRO A 181 21.58 5.45 10.97
N LYS A 182 20.81 4.45 11.39
CA LYS A 182 21.19 3.04 11.23
C LYS A 182 21.26 2.74 9.74
N ALA A 183 22.39 3.07 9.14
CA ALA A 183 22.69 2.91 7.73
C ALA A 183 22.94 1.43 7.48
N ASN A 184 21.89 0.62 7.44
CA ASN A 184 21.98 -0.71 6.87
C ASN A 184 21.90 -0.61 5.34
N CYS A 185 22.62 0.31 4.69
CA CYS A 185 22.60 0.47 3.23
C CYS A 185 23.08 -0.80 2.49
N THR A 186 23.79 -1.70 3.18
CA THR A 186 24.20 -3.02 2.70
C THR A 186 23.16 -4.12 2.95
N HIS A 187 22.13 -3.86 3.76
CA HIS A 187 21.03 -4.77 4.09
C HIS A 187 19.63 -4.16 3.85
N CYS A 188 19.52 -2.95 3.29
CA CYS A 188 18.22 -2.36 2.96
C CYS A 188 17.60 -3.13 1.79
N ARG A 189 16.28 -3.05 1.62
CA ARG A 189 15.56 -3.80 0.59
C ARG A 189 16.17 -3.56 -0.80
N LEU A 190 16.74 -2.38 -1.06
CA LEU A 190 17.48 -2.10 -2.31
C LEU A 190 18.72 -2.99 -2.50
N ALA A 191 19.58 -3.10 -1.48
CA ALA A 191 20.77 -3.95 -1.58
C ALA A 191 20.39 -5.43 -1.74
N GLN A 192 19.34 -5.87 -1.03
CA GLN A 192 18.80 -7.23 -1.15
C GLN A 192 18.22 -7.48 -2.55
N TRP A 193 17.42 -6.55 -3.07
CA TRP A 193 16.81 -6.60 -4.39
C TRP A 193 17.88 -6.62 -5.50
N LEU A 194 18.88 -5.75 -5.44
CA LEU A 194 20.02 -5.76 -6.37
C LEU A 194 20.79 -7.10 -6.34
N ALA A 195 20.99 -7.68 -5.15
CA ALA A 195 21.63 -8.98 -4.99
C ALA A 195 20.76 -10.13 -5.55
N LEU A 196 19.44 -10.03 -5.48
CA LEU A 196 18.52 -10.99 -6.10
C LEU A 196 18.56 -10.89 -7.63
N LEU A 197 18.47 -9.68 -8.19
CA LEU A 197 18.59 -9.44 -9.63
C LEU A 197 19.90 -9.99 -10.20
N GLY A 198 21.03 -9.77 -9.52
CA GLY A 198 22.33 -10.30 -9.93
C GLY A 198 22.36 -11.83 -9.95
N ARG A 199 21.68 -12.49 -9.00
CA ARG A 199 21.57 -13.95 -8.94
C ARG A 199 20.65 -14.51 -10.03
N ASP A 200 19.55 -13.85 -10.34
CA ASP A 200 18.62 -14.29 -11.39
C ASP A 200 19.19 -14.07 -12.79
N GLN A 201 19.92 -12.98 -13.03
CA GLN A 201 20.69 -12.81 -14.26
C GLN A 201 21.75 -13.92 -14.41
N ALA A 202 22.47 -14.24 -13.33
CA ALA A 202 23.46 -15.32 -13.35
C ALA A 202 22.83 -16.72 -13.49
N ARG A 203 21.59 -16.93 -13.05
CA ARG A 203 20.83 -18.18 -13.26
C ARG A 203 20.31 -18.29 -14.68
N ARG A 204 19.76 -17.20 -15.25
CA ARG A 204 19.32 -17.13 -16.66
C ARG A 204 20.49 -17.31 -17.62
N ALA A 205 21.64 -16.67 -17.36
CA ALA A 205 22.86 -16.87 -18.14
C ALA A 205 23.35 -18.33 -18.10
N ARG A 206 23.20 -19.02 -16.96
CA ARG A 206 23.51 -20.46 -16.83
C ARG A 206 22.49 -21.37 -17.50
N ALA A 207 21.21 -21.02 -17.47
CA ALA A 207 20.15 -21.76 -18.15
C ALA A 207 20.22 -21.64 -19.69
N TRP A 208 20.81 -20.55 -20.20
CA TRP A 208 21.06 -20.31 -21.62
C TRP A 208 22.49 -20.73 -22.05
N GLY A 209 23.28 -21.29 -21.12
CA GLY A 209 24.65 -21.71 -21.33
C GLY A 209 24.77 -23.13 -21.88
N GLY A 210 24.39 -23.32 -23.14
CA GLY A 210 25.06 -24.30 -24.00
C GLY A 210 26.53 -23.93 -24.14
N SER A 211 27.41 -24.94 -24.16
CA SER A 211 28.87 -24.81 -24.10
C SER A 211 29.47 -23.75 -25.05
N PRO A 212 30.54 -23.03 -24.64
CA PRO A 212 31.28 -22.16 -25.52
C PRO A 212 32.11 -23.01 -26.48
N GLY A 213 31.63 -23.22 -27.70
CA GLY A 213 32.39 -24.00 -28.68
C GLY A 213 31.65 -24.30 -29.97
N SER A 214 31.41 -23.28 -30.80
CA SER A 214 31.59 -23.31 -32.27
C SER A 214 30.94 -22.07 -32.90
N MET A 215 31.78 -21.12 -33.33
CA MET A 215 31.38 -20.20 -34.38
C MET A 215 31.13 -21.00 -35.67
N PRO A 216 29.99 -20.87 -36.35
CA PRO A 216 29.90 -21.30 -37.73
C PRO A 216 30.68 -20.30 -38.61
N PRO A 217 31.40 -20.77 -39.64
CA PRO A 217 32.21 -19.90 -40.47
C PRO A 217 31.32 -18.94 -41.27
N THR A 218 31.69 -17.66 -41.25
CA THR A 218 31.18 -16.65 -42.17
C THR A 218 31.59 -17.02 -43.60
N THR A 219 30.64 -17.52 -44.38
CA THR A 219 30.78 -17.59 -45.85
C THR A 219 29.48 -17.12 -46.49
N GLY A 220 29.61 -16.16 -47.42
CA GLY A 220 28.51 -15.75 -48.30
C GLY A 220 28.35 -14.25 -48.50
N SER A 221 29.32 -13.60 -49.16
CA SER A 221 28.97 -12.46 -50.02
C SER A 221 28.22 -12.99 -51.25
N PRO A 222 27.23 -12.25 -51.77
CA PRO A 222 27.16 -12.07 -53.21
C PRO A 222 27.12 -10.59 -53.59
N LYS A 223 27.92 -10.31 -54.62
CA LYS A 223 28.04 -9.04 -55.32
C LYS A 223 26.68 -8.56 -55.84
N ARG A 224 26.50 -7.24 -55.80
CA ARG A 224 25.59 -6.48 -56.66
C ARG A 224 25.78 -6.87 -58.13
N ARG A 225 24.68 -7.15 -58.83
CA ARG A 225 24.27 -6.55 -60.10
C ARG A 225 22.76 -6.64 -60.20
#